data_AF-A0A0F8EEE6-F1
#
_entry.id   AF-A0A0F8EEE6-F1
#
_cell.length_a   1.000
_cell.length_b   1.000
_cell.length_c   1.000
_cell.angle_alpha   90.00
_cell.angle_beta   90.00
_cell.angle_gamma   90.00
#
_symmetry.space_group_name_H-M   'P 1'
#
loop_
_entity.id
_entity.type
_entity.pdbx_description
1 polymer ?
#
loop_
_entity_poly.entity_id
_entity_poly.type
_entity_poly.pdbx_seq_one_letter_code
_entity_poly.pdbx_strand_id
1 'polypeptide(L)'
;MKKVCAFIIIIVLALSLAGSGCAEKGASTPVSENPEKAFEGRQVTVCAGAGLIKPMNELIENFEKETGADIEVRYGGSAEIFGFLTSKECDIFIPGDYYYTEQAMDRNYVFNESVENLTLH
;
A
#
# COMPACT_ATOMS: atom_id res chain seq x y z
N MET A 1 -13.89 -46.59 22.42
CA MET A 1 -13.10 -45.75 23.36
C MET A 1 -12.13 -44.81 22.64
N LYS A 2 -11.25 -45.28 21.73
CA LYS A 2 -10.30 -44.41 20.99
C LYS A 2 -10.95 -43.29 20.15
N LYS A 3 -12.10 -43.55 19.53
CA LYS A 3 -12.86 -42.57 18.71
C LYS A 3 -13.56 -41.49 19.55
N VAL A 4 -13.92 -41.80 20.79
CA VAL A 4 -14.59 -40.85 21.71
C VAL A 4 -13.57 -39.87 22.28
N CYS A 5 -12.36 -40.35 22.62
CA CYS A 5 -11.24 -39.48 23.02
C CYS A 5 -10.83 -38.52 21.90
N ALA A 6 -10.82 -38.97 20.63
CA ALA A 6 -10.47 -38.13 19.49
C ALA A 6 -11.48 -36.99 19.27
N PHE A 7 -12.79 -37.26 19.45
CA PHE A 7 -13.82 -36.23 19.34
C PHE A 7 -13.75 -35.18 20.46
N ILE A 8 -13.43 -35.60 21.69
CA ILE A 8 -13.30 -34.68 22.83
C ILE A 8 -12.09 -33.73 22.63
N ILE A 9 -10.97 -34.23 22.09
CA ILE A 9 -9.78 -33.41 21.82
C ILE A 9 -10.08 -32.35 20.74
N ILE A 10 -10.83 -32.70 19.70
CA ILE A 10 -11.20 -31.75 18.62
C ILE A 10 -12.13 -30.64 19.13
N ILE A 11 -13.07 -30.98 20.02
CA ILE A 11 -13.99 -29.99 20.60
C ILE A 11 -13.26 -29.03 21.54
N VAL A 12 -12.30 -29.53 22.33
CA VAL A 12 -11.47 -28.70 23.22
C VAL A 12 -10.56 -27.75 22.42
N LEU A 13 -10.01 -28.20 21.29
CA LEU A 13 -9.19 -27.36 20.42
C LEU A 13 -9.98 -26.23 19.75
N ALA A 14 -11.25 -26.48 19.37
CA ALA A 14 -12.10 -25.47 18.74
C ALA A 14 -12.54 -24.36 19.72
N LEU A 15 -12.69 -24.68 21.01
CA LEU A 15 -13.08 -23.72 22.04
C LEU A 15 -11.96 -22.74 22.41
N SER A 16 -10.69 -23.09 22.16
CA SER A 16 -9.55 -22.20 22.42
C SER A 16 -9.36 -21.06 21.42
N LEU A 17 -10.06 -21.04 20.28
CA LEU A 17 -9.93 -19.97 19.27
C LEU A 17 -10.91 -18.80 19.44
N ALA A 18 -11.83 -18.85 20.43
CA ALA A 18 -12.82 -17.79 20.65
C ALA A 18 -12.37 -16.66 21.59
N GLY A 19 -11.10 -16.63 22.02
CA GLY A 19 -10.60 -15.71 23.05
C GLY A 19 -9.47 -14.79 22.58
N SER A 20 -9.77 -13.78 21.77
CA SER A 20 -8.91 -12.58 21.59
C SER A 20 -9.76 -11.39 21.14
N GLY A 21 -10.69 -10.98 22.01
CA GLY A 21 -11.35 -9.68 21.91
C GLY A 21 -10.58 -8.68 22.78
N CYS A 22 -9.70 -7.88 22.19
CA CYS A 22 -9.16 -6.69 22.84
C CYS A 22 -10.28 -5.65 22.94
N ALA A 23 -10.77 -5.41 24.15
CA ALA A 23 -11.59 -4.26 24.47
C ALA A 23 -10.66 -3.07 24.78
N GLU A 24 -10.43 -2.21 23.80
CA GLU A 24 -9.72 -0.95 24.00
C GLU A 24 -10.70 0.12 24.49
N LYS A 25 -10.62 0.44 25.79
CA LYS A 25 -11.25 1.64 26.37
C LYS A 25 -10.43 2.86 25.97
N GLY A 26 -10.82 3.50 24.87
CA GLY A 26 -10.30 4.82 24.50
C GLY A 26 -11.00 5.92 25.30
N ALA A 27 -10.31 6.44 26.31
CA ALA A 27 -10.68 7.67 26.99
C ALA A 27 -10.56 8.86 26.05
N SER A 28 -11.56 9.74 26.09
CA SER A 28 -11.57 11.02 25.38
C SER A 28 -10.44 11.91 25.90
N THR A 29 -9.53 12.29 25.00
CA THR A 29 -8.53 13.34 25.18
C THR A 29 -8.89 14.48 24.23
N PRO A 30 -8.81 15.76 24.64
CA PRO A 30 -9.41 16.88 23.92
C PRO A 30 -8.67 17.16 22.63
N VAL A 31 -9.43 17.39 21.55
CA VAL A 31 -8.94 17.74 20.22
C VAL A 31 -8.23 19.09 20.28
N SER A 32 -6.91 19.05 20.27
CA SER A 32 -6.05 20.19 19.95
C SER A 32 -5.91 20.24 18.43
N GLU A 33 -6.39 21.32 17.82
CA GLU A 33 -6.27 21.60 16.40
C GLU A 33 -4.81 21.93 16.05
N ASN A 34 -4.03 20.90 15.73
CA ASN A 34 -2.84 20.97 14.89
C ASN A 34 -2.80 19.65 14.11
N PRO A 35 -2.89 19.64 12.77
CA PRO A 35 -2.87 18.39 12.02
C PRO A 35 -1.45 17.82 12.09
N GLU A 36 -1.18 17.07 13.15
CA GLU A 36 0.02 16.27 13.31
C GLU A 36 0.08 15.33 12.10
N LYS A 37 1.11 15.53 11.28
CA LYS A 37 1.46 14.84 10.03
C LYS A 37 0.83 13.44 9.93
N ALA A 38 -0.24 13.32 9.16
CA ALA A 38 -1.13 12.15 9.14
C ALA A 38 -0.45 10.82 8.73
N PHE A 39 0.72 10.88 8.11
CA PHE A 39 1.47 9.72 7.62
C PHE A 39 2.89 9.62 8.21
N GLU A 40 3.18 10.32 9.31
CA GLU A 40 4.50 10.26 9.95
C GLU A 40 4.94 8.82 10.27
N GLY A 41 6.16 8.48 9.85
CA GLY A 41 6.74 7.14 10.02
C GLY A 41 6.22 6.08 9.04
N ARG A 42 5.40 6.43 8.05
CA ARG A 42 4.99 5.53 6.97
C ARG A 42 5.82 5.74 5.72
N GLN A 43 6.32 4.65 5.17
CA GLN A 43 7.05 4.64 3.91
C GLN A 43 6.15 4.19 2.77
N VAL A 44 6.32 4.79 1.58
CA VAL A 44 5.68 4.38 0.34
C VAL A 44 6.73 4.32 -0.76
N THR A 45 6.77 3.23 -1.53
CA THR A 45 7.69 3.09 -2.67
C THR A 45 6.98 3.35 -4.00
N VAL A 46 7.55 4.20 -4.83
CA VAL A 46 6.99 4.63 -6.11
C VAL A 46 7.90 4.19 -7.26
N CYS A 47 7.32 3.50 -8.24
CA CYS A 47 7.96 3.20 -9.52
C CYS A 47 7.55 4.28 -10.54
N ALA A 48 8.47 5.16 -10.93
CA ALA A 48 8.16 6.30 -11.80
C ALA A 48 9.02 6.36 -13.07
N GLY A 49 8.42 6.77 -14.19
CA GLY A 49 9.14 6.97 -15.44
C GLY A 49 10.23 8.04 -15.29
N ALA A 50 11.44 7.79 -15.82
CA ALA A 50 12.56 8.73 -15.73
C ALA A 50 12.27 10.10 -16.38
N GLY A 51 11.35 10.17 -17.35
CA GLY A 51 10.88 11.43 -17.93
C GLY A 51 10.10 12.32 -16.95
N LEU A 52 9.67 11.78 -15.80
CA LEU A 52 8.86 12.46 -14.79
C LEU A 52 9.68 12.92 -13.59
N ILE A 53 11.00 12.76 -13.56
CA ILE A 53 11.85 13.06 -12.39
C ILE A 53 11.61 14.46 -11.82
N LYS A 54 11.57 15.49 -12.70
CA LYS A 54 11.38 16.87 -12.26
C LYS A 54 10.04 17.08 -11.55
N PRO A 55 8.87 16.80 -12.17
CA PRO A 55 7.59 16.96 -11.48
C PRO A 55 7.41 15.99 -10.30
N MET A 56 7.95 14.78 -10.36
CA MET A 56 7.85 13.82 -9.25
C MET A 56 8.62 14.28 -8.01
N ASN A 57 9.83 14.82 -8.16
CA ASN A 57 10.59 15.33 -7.01
C ASN A 57 9.87 16.49 -6.33
N GLU A 58 9.26 17.40 -7.08
CA GLU A 58 8.45 18.49 -6.53
C GLU A 58 7.20 17.97 -5.81
N LEU A 59 6.52 16.97 -6.39
CA LEU A 59 5.37 16.33 -5.77
C LEU A 59 5.74 15.63 -4.45
N ILE A 60 6.85 14.90 -4.45
CA ILE A 60 7.37 14.18 -3.27
C ILE A 60 7.68 15.19 -2.15
N GLU A 61 8.47 16.23 -2.44
CA GLU A 61 8.83 17.24 -1.43
C GLU A 61 7.59 17.87 -0.78
N ASN A 62 6.58 18.22 -1.59
CA ASN A 62 5.34 18.79 -1.09
C ASN A 62 4.54 17.79 -0.25
N PHE A 63 4.42 16.54 -0.72
CA PHE A 63 3.67 15.49 -0.02
C PHE A 63 4.30 15.10 1.31
N GLU A 64 5.63 14.93 1.36
CA GLU A 64 6.36 14.63 2.61
C GLU A 64 6.26 15.78 3.61
N LYS A 65 6.35 17.04 3.14
CA LYS A 65 6.21 18.21 3.99
C LYS A 65 4.81 18.33 4.60
N GLU A 66 3.77 18.12 3.78
CA GLU A 66 2.37 18.22 4.20
C GLU A 66 1.98 17.08 5.12
N THR A 67 2.42 15.86 4.82
CA THR A 67 1.85 14.65 5.45
C THR A 67 2.80 13.93 6.41
N GLY A 68 4.11 14.17 6.31
CA GLY A 68 5.14 13.45 7.07
C GLY A 68 5.47 12.04 6.58
N ALA A 69 4.90 11.60 5.46
CA ALA A 69 5.31 10.34 4.84
C ALA A 69 6.79 10.37 4.41
N ASP A 70 7.37 9.18 4.22
CA ASP A 70 8.67 8.95 3.61
C ASP A 70 8.47 8.30 2.24
N ILE A 71 8.88 8.95 1.16
CA ILE A 71 8.66 8.47 -0.20
C ILE A 71 9.99 8.01 -0.82
N GLU A 72 10.11 6.71 -1.06
CA GLU A 72 11.19 6.16 -1.89
C GLU A 72 10.72 6.10 -3.33
N VAL A 73 11.50 6.66 -4.26
CA VAL A 73 11.17 6.59 -5.69
C VAL A 73 12.26 5.87 -6.49
N ARG A 74 11.82 4.93 -7.33
CA ARG A 74 12.64 4.20 -8.28
C ARG A 74 12.32 4.68 -9.68
N TYR A 75 13.26 5.45 -10.22
CA TYR A 75 13.16 5.95 -11.59
C TYR A 75 13.74 4.95 -12.59
N GLY A 76 13.09 4.82 -13.74
CA GLY A 76 13.58 3.99 -14.84
C GLY A 76 12.78 4.19 -16.13
N GLY A 77 13.14 3.46 -17.19
CA GLY A 77 12.30 3.38 -18.38
C GLY A 77 10.99 2.65 -18.09
N SER A 78 9.89 2.93 -18.80
CA SER A 78 8.58 2.33 -18.50
C SER A 78 8.60 0.79 -18.48
N ALA A 79 9.36 0.14 -19.37
CA ALA A 79 9.55 -1.32 -19.35
C ALA A 79 10.32 -1.83 -18.11
N GLU A 80 11.31 -1.06 -17.66
CA GLU A 80 12.14 -1.39 -16.51
C GLU A 80 11.32 -1.28 -15.21
N ILE A 81 10.62 -0.17 -15.02
CA ILE A 81 9.77 0.02 -13.83
C ILE A 81 8.56 -0.92 -13.81
N PHE A 82 8.08 -1.35 -14.99
CA PHE A 82 7.08 -2.42 -15.08
C PHE A 82 7.66 -3.75 -14.56
N GLY A 83 8.94 -4.02 -14.81
CA GLY A 83 9.66 -5.14 -14.21
C GLY A 83 9.67 -5.09 -12.68
N PHE A 84 10.00 -3.93 -12.08
CA PHE A 84 9.98 -3.74 -10.63
C PHE A 84 8.58 -3.95 -10.03
N LEU A 85 7.53 -3.46 -10.72
CA LEU A 85 6.15 -3.69 -10.34
C LEU A 85 5.83 -5.20 -10.26
N THR A 86 6.31 -6.00 -11.21
CA THR A 86 6.08 -7.46 -11.21
C THR A 86 6.74 -8.18 -10.02
N SER A 87 7.86 -7.63 -9.52
CA SER A 87 8.55 -8.10 -8.31
C SER A 87 7.89 -7.61 -7.01
N LYS A 88 6.81 -6.81 -7.10
CA LYS A 88 6.13 -6.16 -5.97
C LYS A 88 7.03 -5.24 -5.15
N GLU A 89 7.94 -4.56 -5.83
CA GLU A 89 8.89 -3.62 -5.19
C GLU A 89 8.33 -2.21 -5.04
N CYS A 90 7.10 -1.94 -5.52
CA CYS A 90 6.49 -0.62 -5.53
C CYS A 90 5.02 -0.69 -5.10
N ASP A 91 4.58 0.28 -4.30
CA ASP A 91 3.20 0.50 -3.91
C ASP A 91 2.43 1.33 -4.96
N ILE A 92 3.13 2.25 -5.63
CA ILE A 92 2.56 3.16 -6.63
C ILE A 92 3.32 3.00 -7.96
N PHE A 93 2.58 2.98 -9.07
CA PHE A 93 3.12 2.83 -10.42
C PHE A 93 2.73 4.02 -11.30
N ILE A 94 3.72 4.77 -11.79
CA ILE A 94 3.54 5.98 -12.61
C ILE A 94 4.42 5.87 -13.86
N PRO A 95 3.99 5.10 -14.88
CA PRO A 95 4.75 4.98 -16.12
C PRO A 95 4.65 6.25 -16.97
N GLY A 96 5.64 6.46 -17.85
CA GLY A 96 5.61 7.57 -18.81
C GLY A 96 4.70 7.34 -20.02
N ASP A 97 4.08 6.16 -20.12
CA ASP A 97 3.22 5.74 -21.24
C ASP A 97 2.08 4.87 -20.69
N TYR A 98 0.84 5.20 -21.08
CA TYR A 98 -0.37 4.52 -20.63
C TYR A 98 -0.42 3.05 -21.03
N TYR A 99 0.29 2.67 -22.11
CA TYR A 99 0.43 1.28 -22.52
C TYR A 99 0.85 0.37 -21.35
N TYR A 100 1.80 0.80 -20.51
CA TYR A 100 2.24 -0.03 -19.38
C TYR A 100 1.22 -0.07 -18.24
N THR A 101 0.39 0.97 -18.09
CA THR A 101 -0.73 0.97 -17.16
C THR A 101 -1.79 -0.04 -17.60
N GLU A 102 -2.14 -0.07 -18.90
CA GLU A 102 -3.05 -1.08 -19.45
C GLU A 102 -2.53 -2.50 -19.22
N GLN A 103 -1.25 -2.72 -19.51
CA GLN A 103 -0.60 -4.02 -19.28
C GLN A 103 -0.59 -4.41 -17.79
N ALA A 104 -0.51 -3.45 -16.88
CA ALA A 104 -0.55 -3.70 -15.43
C ALA A 104 -1.97 -4.05 -14.97
N MET A 105 -2.99 -3.37 -15.52
CA MET A 105 -4.40 -3.67 -15.26
C MET A 105 -4.79 -5.06 -15.75
N ASP A 106 -4.46 -5.39 -17.01
CA ASP A 106 -4.77 -6.69 -17.62
C ASP A 106 -4.15 -7.87 -16.85
N ARG A 107 -3.02 -7.63 -16.18
CA ARG A 107 -2.29 -8.63 -15.38
C ARG A 107 -2.65 -8.59 -13.89
N ASN A 108 -3.54 -7.69 -13.47
CA ASN A 108 -3.91 -7.47 -12.06
C ASN A 108 -2.70 -7.14 -11.17
N TYR A 109 -1.73 -6.39 -11.70
CA TYR A 109 -0.60 -5.86 -10.92
C TYR A 109 -0.95 -4.55 -10.20
N VAL A 110 -1.97 -3.85 -10.69
CA VAL A 110 -2.56 -2.67 -10.07
C VAL A 110 -4.06 -2.90 -9.87
N PHE A 111 -4.67 -2.12 -8.98
CA PHE A 111 -6.12 -2.07 -8.85
C PHE A 111 -6.68 -1.19 -9.97
N ASN A 112 -7.55 -1.74 -10.82
CA ASN A 112 -8.08 -1.00 -11.97
C ASN A 112 -8.85 0.26 -11.53
N GLU A 113 -9.53 0.18 -10.38
CA GLU A 113 -10.25 1.29 -9.76
C GLU A 113 -9.35 2.41 -9.22
N SER A 114 -8.04 2.16 -9.03
CA SER A 114 -7.08 3.19 -8.60
C SER A 114 -6.38 3.88 -9.76
N VAL A 115 -6.68 3.51 -11.01
CA VAL A 115 -6.01 4.09 -12.18
C VAL A 115 -6.64 5.42 -12.56
N GLU A 116 -5.81 6.46 -12.61
CA GLU A 116 -6.15 7.76 -13.16
C GLU A 116 -5.34 7.99 -14.44
N ASN A 117 -6.02 8.16 -15.58
CA ASN A 117 -5.35 8.44 -16.83
C ASN A 117 -5.11 9.95 -17.01
N LEU A 118 -3.85 10.35 -16.90
CA LEU A 118 -3.40 11.74 -17.08
C LEU A 118 -2.80 11.99 -18.48
N THR A 119 -2.78 11.00 -19.39
CA THR A 119 -2.28 11.20 -20.75
C THR A 119 -3.29 11.95 -21.60
N LEU A 120 -2.79 12.84 -22.46
CA LEU A 120 -3.62 13.70 -23.33
C LEU A 120 -3.55 13.33 -24.82
N HIS A 121 -2.81 12.29 -25.16
CA HIS A 121 -2.58 11.82 -26.53
C HIS A 121 -2.78 10.32 -26.64
#